data_AF-A0A1I3K686-F1
#
_entry.id   AF-A0A1I3K686-F1
#
_cell.length_a   1.000
_cell.length_b   1.000
_cell.length_c   1.000
_cell.angle_alpha   90.00
_cell.angle_beta   90.00
_cell.angle_gamma   90.00
#
_symmetry.space_group_name_H-M   'P 1'
#
loop_
_entity.id
_entity.type
_entity.pdbx_description
1 polymer ?
#
loop_
_entity_poly.entity_id
_entity_poly.type
_entity_poly.pdbx_seq_one_letter_code
_entity_poly.pdbx_strand_id
1 'polypeptide(L)' 'MSQSQLANATTPVTLPVAAGQVGRLSQAVMAMVLGVFVIGMVGFSQIDVVHNAAHDVRHSNAFPCH' A
#
# COMPACT_ATOMS: atom_id res chain seq x y z
N MET A 1 46.85 -23.50 -28.03
CA MET A 1 45.59 -22.81 -28.39
C MET A 1 44.51 -23.50 -27.54
N SER A 2 43.89 -22.96 -26.49
CA SER A 2 43.44 -21.62 -26.13
C SER A 2 43.30 -21.63 -24.59
N GLN A 3 44.16 -20.95 -23.83
CA GLN A 3 43.91 -19.62 -23.28
C GLN A 3 42.43 -19.32 -22.98
N SER A 4 42.17 -19.19 -21.67
CA SER A 4 41.35 -18.15 -21.03
C SER A 4 39.88 -18.04 -21.42
N GLN A 5 39.02 -18.72 -20.65
CA GLN A 5 37.69 -18.19 -20.34
C GLN A 5 37.64 -17.83 -18.85
N LEU A 6 38.39 -16.81 -18.45
CA LEU A 6 38.04 -16.06 -17.25
C LEU A 6 36.73 -15.33 -17.57
N ALA A 7 35.61 -15.98 -17.26
CA ALA A 7 34.32 -15.32 -17.22
C ALA A 7 34.39 -14.29 -16.08
N ASN A 8 34.71 -13.06 -16.46
CA ASN A 8 34.61 -11.88 -15.63
C ASN A 8 33.12 -11.70 -15.33
N ALA A 9 32.61 -12.44 -14.34
CA ALA A 9 31.23 -12.34 -13.88
C ALA A 9 31.04 -10.92 -13.35
N THR A 10 30.45 -10.08 -14.19
CA THR A 10 29.98 -8.74 -13.87
C THR A 10 29.07 -8.85 -12.65
N THR A 11 29.59 -8.44 -11.49
CA THR A 11 28.79 -8.30 -10.28
C THR A 11 27.74 -7.21 -10.55
N PRO A 12 26.43 -7.52 -10.52
CA PRO A 12 25.42 -6.47 -10.59
C PRO A 12 25.49 -5.67 -9.29
N VAL A 13 26.17 -4.54 -9.33
CA VAL A 13 26.11 -3.54 -8.26
C VAL A 13 24.75 -2.85 -8.38
N THR A 14 23.73 -3.46 -7.77
CA THR A 14 22.40 -2.85 -7.67
C THR A 14 22.40 -1.84 -6.52
N LEU A 15 22.83 -0.61 -6.80
CA LEU A 15 22.53 0.57 -5.97
C LEU A 15 22.03 1.69 -6.90
N PRO A 16 21.05 2.54 -6.51
CA PRO A 16 20.46 2.71 -5.19
C PRO A 16 18.94 2.42 -5.16
N VAL A 17 18.48 1.87 -4.04
CA VAL A 17 17.05 1.75 -3.66
C VAL A 17 16.39 3.12 -3.38
N ALA A 18 17.07 4.24 -3.65
CA ALA A 18 16.61 5.58 -3.29
C ALA A 18 15.43 6.10 -4.14
N ALA A 19 15.41 5.81 -5.45
CA ALA A 19 14.33 6.29 -6.33
C ALA A 19 12.97 5.66 -6.01
N GLY A 20 12.97 4.42 -5.50
CA GLY A 20 11.76 3.74 -5.05
C GLY A 20 11.29 4.14 -3.65
N GLN A 21 12.18 4.64 -2.78
CA GLN A 21 11.82 5.01 -1.41
C GLN A 21 10.93 6.24 -1.35
N VAL A 22 11.21 7.29 -2.14
CA VAL A 22 10.37 8.49 -2.19
C VAL A 22 9.00 8.17 -2.78
N GLY A 23 8.94 7.34 -3.82
CA GLY A 23 7.68 6.83 -4.40
C GLY A 23 6.85 6.07 -3.37
N ARG A 24 7.46 5.10 -2.67
CA ARG A 24 6.78 4.30 -1.63
C ARG A 24 6.30 5.15 -0.46
N LEU A 25 7.10 6.12 -0.02
CA LEU A 25 6.70 7.04 1.04
C LEU A 25 5.53 7.91 0.58
N SER A 26 5.56 8.45 -0.63
CA SER A 26 4.44 9.23 -1.18
C SER A 26 3.15 8.40 -1.26
N GLN A 27 3.24 7.15 -1.73
CA GLN A 27 2.10 6.22 -1.79
C GLN A 27 1.57 5.89 -0.38
N ALA A 28 2.45 5.65 0.58
CA ALA A 28 2.07 5.38 1.97
C ALA A 28 1.39 6.59 2.62
N VAL A 29 1.90 7.80 2.38
CA VAL A 29 1.30 9.03 2.89
C VAL A 29 -0.08 9.27 2.25
N MET A 30 -0.21 9.08 0.94
CA MET A 30 -1.52 9.19 0.28
C MET A 30 -2.52 8.16 0.80
N ALA A 31 -2.09 6.92 1.02
CA ALA A 31 -2.94 5.88 1.60
C ALA A 31 -3.36 6.21 3.04
N MET A 32 -2.46 6.75 3.87
CA MET A 32 -2.76 7.23 5.22
C MET A 32 -3.77 8.38 5.20
N VAL A 33 -3.55 9.39 4.35
CA VAL A 33 -4.46 10.53 4.20
C VAL A 33 -5.84 10.07 3.75
N LEU A 34 -5.89 9.17 2.75
CA LEU A 34 -7.15 8.58 2.31
C LEU A 34 -7.85 7.82 3.43
N GLY A 35 -7.12 7.00 4.21
CA GLY A 35 -7.68 6.27 5.34
C GLY A 35 -8.27 7.19 6.41
N VAL A 36 -7.53 8.22 6.81
CA VAL A 36 -8.02 9.23 7.78
C VAL A 36 -9.23 9.98 7.22
N PHE A 37 -9.22 10.33 5.93
CA PHE A 37 -10.34 10.99 5.27
C PHE A 37 -11.60 10.13 5.29
N VAL A 38 -11.49 8.85 4.95
CA VAL A 38 -12.62 7.91 4.96
C VAL A 38 -13.18 7.76 6.38
N ILE A 39 -12.32 7.54 7.38
CA ILE A 39 -12.75 7.42 8.79
C ILE A 39 -13.42 8.72 9.27
N GLY A 40 -12.85 9.88 8.93
CA GLY A 40 -13.39 11.18 9.31
C GLY A 40 -14.73 11.49 8.65
N MET A 41 -14.82 11.33 7.33
CA MET A 41 -16.06 11.60 6.59
C MET A 41 -17.19 10.67 7.03
N VAL A 42 -16.92 9.37 7.14
CA VAL A 42 -17.95 8.39 7.46
C VAL A 42 -18.32 8.43 8.95
N GLY A 43 -17.32 8.59 9.83
CA GLY A 43 -17.51 8.62 11.28
C GLY A 43 -18.20 9.89 11.80
N PHE A 44 -17.98 11.05 11.17
CA PHE A 44 -18.59 12.33 11.56
C PHE A 44 -19.64 12.85 10.57
N SER A 45 -20.08 12.02 9.62
CA SER A 45 -21.17 12.36 8.70
C SER A 45 -22.46 12.66 9.48
N GLN A 46 -23.07 13.81 9.21
CA GLN A 46 -24.44 14.13 9.64
C GLN A 46 -25.50 13.43 8.76
N ILE A 47 -25.07 12.76 7.69
CA ILE A 47 -25.94 11.99 6.80
C ILE A 47 -26.03 10.58 7.37
N ASP A 48 -27.16 10.29 8.04
CA ASP A 48 -27.44 9.00 8.70
C ASP A 48 -27.19 7.81 7.79
N VAL A 49 -27.45 7.94 6.48
CA VAL A 49 -27.24 6.85 5.50
C VAL A 49 -25.79 6.42 5.38
N VAL A 50 -24.84 7.37 5.42
CA VAL A 50 -23.40 7.09 5.26
C VAL A 50 -22.85 6.48 6.54
N HIS A 51 -23.30 6.95 7.70
CA HIS A 51 -22.91 6.42 8.99
C HIS A 51 -23.45 4.99 9.19
N ASN A 52 -24.72 4.75 8.87
CA ASN A 52 -25.35 3.44 8.97
C ASN A 52 -24.70 2.43 8.02
N ALA A 53 -24.41 2.82 6.77
CA ALA A 53 -23.72 1.96 5.82
C ALA A 53 -22.33 1.51 6.33
N ALA A 54 -21.63 2.36 7.10
CA ALA A 54 -20.35 2.02 7.70
C ALA A 54 -20.46 0.95 8.79
N HIS A 55 -21.49 1.09 9.64
CA HIS A 55 -21.79 0.10 10.68
C HIS A 55 -22.19 -1.23 10.04
N ASP A 56 -23.02 -1.20 8.98
CA ASP A 56 -23.46 -2.40 8.25
C ASP A 56 -22.29 -3.14 7.57
N VAL A 57 -21.32 -2.40 7.03
CA VAL A 57 -20.08 -2.97 6.48
C VAL A 57 -19.26 -3.66 7.57
N ARG A 58 -19.13 -3.05 8.76
CA ARG A 58 -18.42 -3.69 9.87
C ARG A 58 -19.11 -4.98 10.33
N HIS A 59 -20.44 -5.00 10.36
CA HIS A 59 -21.23 -6.21 10.65
C HIS A 59 -21.08 -7.27 9.55
N SER A 60 -21.02 -6.87 8.28
CA SER A 60 -20.87 -7.77 7.13
C SER A 60 -19.44 -8.28 6.93
N ASN A 61 -18.43 -7.54 7.39
CA ASN A 61 -17.02 -7.90 7.26
C ASN A 61 -16.55 -8.91 8.32
N ALA A 62 -17.38 -9.21 9.33
CA ALA A 62 -17.14 -10.26 10.33
C ALA A 62 -17.50 -11.68 9.81
N PHE A 63 -17.29 -11.95 8.52
CA PHE A 63 -17.66 -13.20 7.82
C PHE A 63 -17.41 -14.50 8.62
N PRO A 64 -18.21 -15.58 8.47
CA PRO A 64 -19.49 -15.75 7.77
C PRO A 64 -20.69 -16.01 8.71
N CYS A 65 -21.90 -15.74 8.21
CA CYS A 65 -23.02 -16.64 8.50
C CYS A 65 -22.87 -17.80 7.52
N HIS A 66 -22.74 -19.02 8.04
CA HIS A 66 -23.05 -20.21 7.26
C HIS A 66 -24.48 -20.13 6.70
#